data_AF-A0AAN7SNW0-F1
#
_entry.id   AF-A0AAN7SNW0-F1
#
_cell.length_a   1.000
_cell.length_b   1.000
_cell.length_c   1.000
_cell.angle_alpha   90.00
_cell.angle_beta   90.00
_cell.angle_gamma   90.00
#
_symmetry.space_group_name_H-M   'P 1'
#
loop_
_entity.id
_entity.type
_entity.pdbx_description
1 polymer ?
#
loop_
_entity_poly.entity_id
_entity_poly.type
_entity_poly.pdbx_seq_one_letter_code
_entity_poly.pdbx_strand_id
1 'polypeptide(L)'
;MASIHIRVLIVFLIIIFTTAKNLPDIQSSKDNQELVQPATSQVVSTFLDRKKNLKGINETNQSEKSKCECGVFNTQKPTETDKAILSEAPIDVSCDHTGEENCAQLCSALAQAFKEEGPRVMCSALGHFENLKASIHSRICGAKWMFTGLTAPHYICCHEHQAISCNDKN
;
A
#
# COMPACT_ATOMS: atom_id res chain seq x y z
N MET A 1 -11.64 -26.23 -42.22
CA MET A 1 -11.48 -24.80 -42.59
C MET A 1 -12.38 -23.94 -41.71
N ALA A 2 -11.89 -23.53 -40.53
CA ALA A 2 -12.62 -22.68 -39.57
C ALA A 2 -11.71 -21.61 -38.93
N SER A 3 -10.55 -21.33 -39.54
CA SER A 3 -9.47 -20.53 -38.94
C SER A 3 -9.49 -19.04 -39.34
N ILE A 4 -10.32 -18.66 -40.32
CA ILE A 4 -10.30 -17.31 -40.91
C ILE A 4 -11.22 -16.33 -40.17
N HIS A 5 -12.36 -16.79 -39.60
CA HIS A 5 -13.30 -15.91 -38.90
C HIS A 5 -12.77 -15.34 -37.57
N ILE A 6 -11.93 -16.07 -36.85
CA ILE A 6 -11.37 -15.62 -35.56
C ILE A 6 -10.34 -14.50 -35.76
N ARG A 7 -9.56 -14.56 -36.85
CA ARG A 7 -8.55 -13.52 -37.14
C ARG A 7 -9.17 -12.18 -37.53
N VAL A 8 -10.33 -12.19 -38.20
CA VAL A 8 -11.08 -10.96 -38.55
C VAL A 8 -11.66 -10.28 -37.31
N LEU A 9 -12.12 -11.06 -36.32
CA LEU A 9 -12.65 -10.54 -35.05
C LEU A 9 -11.56 -9.90 -34.18
N ILE A 10 -10.34 -10.45 -34.19
CA ILE A 10 -9.20 -9.90 -33.45
C ILE A 10 -8.72 -8.58 -34.07
N VAL A 11 -8.71 -8.45 -35.40
CA VAL A 11 -8.34 -7.18 -36.06
C VAL A 11 -9.41 -6.10 -35.85
N PHE A 12 -10.70 -6.46 -35.87
CA PHE A 12 -11.79 -5.51 -35.57
C PHE A 12 -11.72 -4.96 -34.13
N LEU A 13 -11.36 -5.79 -33.13
CA LEU A 13 -11.21 -5.34 -31.74
C LEU A 13 -10.00 -4.45 -31.50
N ILE A 14 -8.94 -4.55 -32.32
CA ILE A 14 -7.75 -3.69 -32.23
C ILE A 14 -7.97 -2.36 -32.97
N ILE A 15 -8.74 -2.39 -34.07
CA ILE A 15 -9.10 -1.19 -34.83
C ILE A 15 -10.10 -0.33 -34.07
N ILE A 16 -11.01 -0.94 -33.26
CA ILE A 16 -11.72 -0.29 -32.15
C ILE A 16 -10.69 0.22 -31.15
N PHE A 17 -10.07 1.29 -31.59
CA PHE A 17 -10.40 2.62 -31.17
C PHE A 17 -9.89 2.73 -29.73
N THR A 18 -8.62 3.01 -29.43
CA THR A 18 -7.52 3.66 -30.19
C THR A 18 -7.82 4.99 -30.88
N THR A 19 -9.07 5.46 -30.95
CA THR A 19 -9.41 6.77 -31.57
C THR A 19 -10.41 7.60 -30.76
N ALA A 20 -10.78 7.18 -29.55
CA ALA A 20 -11.65 7.99 -28.69
C ALA A 20 -10.84 8.86 -27.70
N LYS A 21 -10.33 9.98 -28.24
CA LYS A 21 -10.27 11.32 -27.63
C LYS A 21 -9.10 11.67 -26.69
N ASN A 22 -8.01 12.10 -27.34
CA ASN A 22 -7.09 13.12 -26.82
C ASN A 22 -7.75 14.52 -26.84
N LEU A 23 -7.52 15.27 -25.74
CA LEU A 23 -7.45 16.73 -25.44
C LEU A 23 -7.40 17.78 -26.60
N PRO A 24 -7.46 19.12 -26.37
CA PRO A 24 -7.42 19.87 -25.08
C PRO A 24 -8.38 21.08 -24.95
N ASP A 25 -8.46 21.64 -23.74
CA ASP A 25 -8.32 23.10 -23.57
C ASP A 25 -7.61 23.42 -22.23
N ILE A 26 -6.67 24.36 -22.29
CA ILE A 26 -5.71 24.74 -21.25
C ILE A 26 -6.02 26.17 -20.87
N GLN A 27 -6.25 26.45 -19.58
CA GLN A 27 -5.88 27.74 -19.00
C GLN A 27 -5.56 27.66 -17.50
N SER A 28 -4.26 27.81 -17.23
CA SER A 28 -3.62 28.61 -16.16
C SER A 28 -3.97 28.38 -14.69
N SER A 29 -3.01 27.85 -13.92
CA SER A 29 -2.25 28.65 -12.94
C SER A 29 -1.14 27.82 -12.29
N LYS A 30 0.02 28.46 -12.12
CA LYS A 30 1.26 27.97 -11.50
C LYS A 30 1.05 27.54 -10.05
N ASP A 31 1.62 26.40 -9.67
CA ASP A 31 2.61 26.30 -8.59
C ASP A 31 3.35 24.96 -8.68
N ASN A 32 4.66 24.99 -8.46
CA ASN A 32 5.58 23.86 -8.61
C ASN A 32 5.23 22.73 -7.63
N GLN A 33 4.82 21.56 -8.15
CA GLN A 33 4.85 20.31 -7.40
C GLN A 33 5.39 19.19 -8.27
N GLU A 34 6.55 18.68 -7.86
CA GLU A 34 7.25 17.56 -8.48
C GLU A 34 6.31 16.34 -8.53
N LEU A 35 6.10 15.86 -9.75
CA LEU A 35 5.14 14.83 -10.13
C LEU A 35 5.57 13.46 -9.63
N VAL A 36 5.18 13.09 -8.40
CA VAL A 36 5.21 11.70 -7.94
C VAL A 36 4.17 10.94 -8.77
N GLN A 37 4.66 10.14 -9.72
CA GLN A 37 3.83 9.33 -10.60
C GLN A 37 2.94 8.40 -9.77
N PRO A 38 1.62 8.33 -10.05
CA PRO A 38 0.74 7.40 -9.36
C PRO A 38 1.12 5.96 -9.71
N ALA A 39 1.33 5.14 -8.67
CA ALA A 39 1.54 3.71 -8.83
C ALA A 39 0.37 3.11 -9.64
N THR A 40 0.68 2.54 -10.79
CA THR A 40 -0.29 1.89 -11.66
C THR A 40 -0.87 0.66 -10.96
N SER A 41 -2.17 0.42 -11.19
CA SER A 41 -2.98 -0.69 -10.66
C SER A 41 -2.30 -2.08 -10.73
N GLN A 42 -1.35 -2.28 -11.64
CA GLN A 42 -0.59 -3.53 -11.82
C GLN A 42 0.44 -3.81 -10.71
N VAL A 43 0.95 -2.79 -10.03
CA VAL A 43 1.93 -2.97 -8.94
C VAL A 43 1.23 -3.51 -7.69
N VAL A 44 0.01 -3.04 -7.43
CA VAL A 44 -0.82 -3.43 -6.27
C VAL A 44 -1.20 -4.90 -6.33
N SER A 45 -1.61 -5.41 -7.50
CA SER A 45 -1.95 -6.83 -7.66
C SER A 45 -0.74 -7.74 -7.42
N THR A 46 0.43 -7.35 -7.93
CA THR A 46 1.68 -8.11 -7.75
C THR A 46 2.11 -8.20 -6.28
N PHE A 47 1.90 -7.14 -5.49
CA PHE A 47 2.17 -7.15 -4.04
C PHE A 47 1.19 -8.05 -3.27
N LEU A 48 -0.11 -8.03 -3.62
CA LEU A 48 -1.12 -8.88 -2.96
C LEU A 48 -0.94 -10.36 -3.30
N ASP A 49 -0.53 -10.70 -4.52
CA ASP A 49 -0.35 -12.08 -4.97
C ASP A 49 0.86 -12.77 -4.29
N ARG A 50 1.91 -12.02 -3.93
CA ARG A 50 3.04 -12.56 -3.15
C ARG A 50 2.63 -13.04 -1.75
N LYS A 51 1.53 -12.53 -1.19
CA LYS A 51 1.06 -12.88 0.17
C LYS A 51 0.44 -14.28 0.26
N LYS A 52 -0.07 -14.85 -0.85
CA LYS A 52 -0.70 -16.18 -0.84
C LYS A 52 0.29 -17.36 -0.85
N ASN A 53 1.59 -17.13 -1.07
CA ASN A 53 2.59 -18.19 -1.21
C ASN A 53 3.60 -18.28 -0.05
N LEU A 54 3.54 -17.40 0.96
CA LEU A 54 4.38 -17.50 2.16
C LEU A 54 3.68 -18.30 3.27
N LYS A 55 3.46 -19.60 3.03
CA LYS A 55 3.29 -20.57 4.11
C LYS A 55 4.38 -21.61 4.00
N GLY A 56 5.59 -21.23 4.44
CA GLY A 56 6.70 -22.16 4.61
C GLY A 56 8.06 -21.52 4.37
N ILE A 57 8.63 -20.94 5.42
CA ILE A 57 10.08 -21.03 5.67
C ILE A 57 10.31 -21.00 7.18
N ASN A 58 11.01 -22.03 7.61
CA ASN A 58 11.55 -22.28 8.93
C ASN A 58 12.51 -21.16 9.37
N GLU A 59 12.45 -20.82 10.67
CA GLU A 59 13.52 -20.08 11.34
C GLU A 59 14.81 -20.88 11.25
N THR A 60 15.89 -20.26 10.75
CA THR A 60 17.23 -20.19 11.37
C THR A 60 18.17 -19.54 10.35
N ASN A 61 18.59 -18.30 10.63
CA ASN A 61 19.89 -17.68 10.35
C ASN A 61 19.70 -16.16 10.35
N GLN A 62 20.17 -15.51 11.42
CA GLN A 62 20.47 -14.09 11.45
C GLN A 62 21.48 -13.78 10.35
N SER A 63 20.97 -13.49 9.15
CA SER A 63 21.67 -12.62 8.23
C SER A 63 21.12 -11.24 8.52
N GLU A 64 21.99 -10.35 8.99
CA GLU A 64 21.79 -8.90 9.12
C GLU A 64 21.50 -8.29 7.73
N LYS A 65 20.43 -8.74 7.09
CA LYS A 65 19.86 -8.10 5.91
C LYS A 65 18.92 -7.05 6.44
N SER A 66 19.36 -5.83 6.22
CA SER A 66 18.78 -4.55 6.57
C SER A 66 17.39 -4.38 5.94
N LYS A 67 16.38 -4.94 6.60
CA LYS A 67 15.00 -4.87 6.12
C LYS A 67 14.39 -3.50 6.43
N CYS A 68 13.81 -2.88 5.41
CA CYS A 68 12.83 -1.84 5.60
C CYS A 68 11.55 -2.50 6.13
N GLU A 69 11.02 -2.00 7.22
CA GLU A 69 9.77 -2.47 7.81
C GLU A 69 8.75 -1.34 7.85
N CYS A 70 7.55 -1.61 7.36
CA CYS A 70 6.40 -0.73 7.40
C CYS A 70 5.42 -1.23 8.46
N GLY A 71 5.11 -0.38 9.43
CA GLY A 71 4.22 -0.68 10.55
C GLY A 71 2.97 0.19 10.55
N VAL A 72 1.85 -0.36 10.99
CA VAL A 72 0.60 0.38 11.24
C VAL A 72 0.37 0.43 12.75
N PHE A 73 0.11 1.62 13.28
CA PHE A 73 -0.16 1.84 14.70
C PHE A 73 -1.45 2.66 14.88
N ASN A 74 -2.10 2.57 16.04
CA ASN A 74 -3.22 3.45 16.40
C ASN A 74 -2.76 4.81 16.97
N THR A 75 -1.48 5.16 16.79
CA THR A 75 -0.86 6.38 17.32
C THR A 75 0.26 6.86 16.42
N GLN A 76 0.47 8.17 16.39
CA GLN A 76 1.59 8.81 15.70
C GLN A 76 2.90 8.72 16.49
N LYS A 77 2.85 8.31 17.77
CA LYS A 77 4.02 8.23 18.65
C LYS A 77 4.02 6.91 19.42
N PRO A 78 4.25 5.77 18.74
CA PRO A 78 4.37 4.49 19.40
C PRO A 78 5.59 4.48 20.33
N THR A 79 5.40 3.88 21.48
CA THR A 79 6.44 3.54 22.44
C THR A 79 7.11 2.22 22.05
N GLU A 80 8.24 1.89 22.68
CA GLU A 80 8.95 0.63 22.40
C GLU A 80 8.14 -0.62 22.79
N THR A 81 7.18 -0.47 23.70
CA THR A 81 6.26 -1.55 24.11
C THR A 81 5.06 -1.70 23.18
N ASP A 82 4.77 -0.70 22.36
CA ASP A 82 3.64 -0.75 21.44
C ASP A 82 3.93 -1.73 20.30
N LYS A 83 2.98 -2.64 20.06
CA LYS A 83 3.05 -3.56 18.95
C LYS A 83 2.37 -2.97 17.74
N ALA A 84 3.02 -3.08 16.59
CA ALA A 84 2.39 -2.74 15.32
C ALA A 84 1.16 -3.65 15.12
N ILE A 85 0.06 -3.04 14.72
CA ILE A 85 -1.20 -3.70 14.37
C ILE A 85 -0.98 -4.60 13.15
N LEU A 86 -0.22 -4.06 12.19
CA LEU A 86 0.29 -4.76 11.02
C LEU A 86 1.74 -4.35 10.81
N SER A 87 2.59 -5.30 10.43
CA SER A 87 3.99 -5.04 10.09
C SER A 87 4.36 -5.88 8.88
N GLU A 88 4.97 -5.26 7.88
CA GLU A 88 5.42 -5.91 6.65
C GLU A 88 6.84 -5.44 6.33
N ALA A 89 7.66 -6.32 5.77
CA ALA A 89 9.05 -6.02 5.39
C ALA A 89 9.21 -6.15 3.86
N PRO A 90 8.86 -5.11 3.08
CA PRO A 90 8.71 -5.25 1.63
C PRO A 90 10.03 -5.44 0.88
N ILE A 91 11.13 -4.81 1.32
CA ILE A 91 12.44 -4.84 0.66
C ILE A 91 13.59 -4.67 1.66
N ASP A 92 14.80 -5.01 1.21
CA ASP A 92 16.04 -4.64 1.88
C ASP A 92 16.49 -3.23 1.44
N VAL A 93 17.00 -2.43 2.38
CA VAL A 93 17.54 -1.07 2.17
C VAL A 93 18.87 -0.91 2.90
N SER A 94 19.64 0.15 2.66
CA SER A 94 20.84 0.47 3.46
C SER A 94 20.47 0.87 4.90
N CYS A 95 21.34 0.58 5.88
CA CYS A 95 21.20 1.09 7.26
C CYS A 95 21.80 2.51 7.40
N ASP A 96 21.43 3.41 6.49
CA ASP A 96 21.88 4.80 6.50
C ASP A 96 20.69 5.75 6.31
N HIS A 97 20.97 7.04 6.35
CA HIS A 97 19.94 8.07 6.19
C HIS A 97 19.19 7.95 4.86
N THR A 98 19.90 7.62 3.77
CA THR A 98 19.29 7.38 2.46
C THR A 98 18.32 6.20 2.50
N GLY A 99 18.69 5.11 3.17
CA GLY A 99 17.84 3.95 3.36
C GLY A 99 16.61 4.25 4.22
N GLU A 100 16.76 5.11 5.23
CA GLU A 100 15.67 5.58 6.08
C GLU A 100 14.64 6.37 5.30
N GLU A 101 15.08 7.35 4.51
CA GLU A 101 14.23 8.16 3.64
C GLU A 101 13.51 7.30 2.60
N ASN A 102 14.25 6.42 1.92
CA ASN A 102 13.69 5.51 0.94
C ASN A 102 12.65 4.57 1.56
N CYS A 103 12.91 4.06 2.77
CA CYS A 103 11.96 3.20 3.47
C CYS A 103 10.70 3.97 3.86
N ALA A 104 10.83 5.20 4.37
CA ALA A 104 9.68 6.05 4.70
C ALA A 104 8.83 6.38 3.47
N GLN A 105 9.46 6.70 2.33
CA GLN A 105 8.77 6.95 1.07
C GLN A 105 8.06 5.69 0.55
N LEU A 106 8.70 4.53 0.62
CA LEU A 106 8.10 3.26 0.22
C LEU A 106 6.88 2.91 1.06
N CYS A 107 6.99 2.97 2.39
CA CYS A 107 5.87 2.69 3.28
C CYS A 107 4.71 3.66 3.03
N SER A 108 5.03 4.92 2.73
CA SER A 108 4.04 5.94 2.39
C SER A 108 3.35 5.66 1.06
N ALA A 109 4.11 5.29 0.03
CA ALA A 109 3.56 4.93 -1.28
C ALA A 109 2.67 3.69 -1.20
N LEU A 110 3.07 2.66 -0.45
CA LEU A 110 2.25 1.48 -0.20
C LEU A 110 0.94 1.84 0.50
N ALA A 111 1.01 2.63 1.57
CA ALA A 111 -0.18 3.05 2.30
C ALA A 111 -1.17 3.84 1.41
N GLN A 112 -0.65 4.70 0.54
CA GLN A 112 -1.47 5.44 -0.42
C GLN A 112 -2.07 4.52 -1.49
N ALA A 113 -1.30 3.56 -1.99
CA ALA A 113 -1.78 2.57 -2.98
C ALA A 113 -2.89 1.68 -2.41
N PHE A 114 -2.87 1.41 -1.10
CA PHE A 114 -3.92 0.68 -0.39
C PHE A 114 -4.91 1.59 0.34
N LYS A 115 -5.02 2.88 0.00
CA LYS A 115 -5.90 3.79 0.74
C LYS A 115 -7.37 3.36 0.69
N GLU A 116 -7.83 2.85 -0.45
CA GLU A 116 -9.22 2.42 -0.64
C GLU A 116 -9.47 1.01 -0.10
N GLU A 117 -8.62 0.03 -0.46
CA GLU A 117 -8.72 -1.35 0.04
C GLU A 117 -8.23 -1.55 1.49
N GLY A 118 -7.51 -0.58 2.04
CA GLY A 118 -6.79 -0.66 3.30
C GLY A 118 -7.65 -1.05 4.49
N PRO A 119 -8.82 -0.40 4.71
CA PRO A 119 -9.74 -0.80 5.78
C PRO A 119 -10.17 -2.27 5.67
N ARG A 120 -10.48 -2.76 4.46
CA ARG A 120 -10.88 -4.15 4.24
C ARG A 120 -9.73 -5.11 4.56
N VAL A 121 -8.52 -4.83 4.06
CA VAL A 121 -7.34 -5.68 4.32
C VAL A 121 -7.02 -5.69 5.81
N MET A 122 -7.08 -4.52 6.46
CA MET A 122 -6.79 -4.39 7.87
C MET A 122 -7.82 -5.11 8.73
N CYS A 123 -9.12 -4.93 8.49
CA CYS A 123 -10.15 -5.67 9.22
C CYS A 123 -10.12 -7.17 8.92
N SER A 124 -9.67 -7.61 7.75
CA SER A 124 -9.49 -9.06 7.54
C SER A 124 -8.44 -9.68 8.47
N ALA A 125 -7.45 -8.88 8.90
CA ALA A 125 -6.45 -9.28 9.88
C ALA A 125 -6.86 -8.96 11.33
N LEU A 126 -7.82 -8.05 11.54
CA LEU A 126 -8.28 -7.59 12.84
C LEU A 126 -9.73 -8.04 13.09
N GLY A 127 -9.96 -8.91 14.07
CA GLY A 127 -11.31 -9.42 14.36
C GLY A 127 -12.34 -8.34 14.67
N HIS A 128 -12.24 -7.72 15.86
CA HIS A 128 -13.08 -6.59 16.26
C HIS A 128 -12.21 -5.46 16.78
N PHE A 129 -12.38 -4.26 16.22
CA PHE A 129 -11.63 -3.07 16.60
C PHE A 129 -12.48 -1.84 16.32
N GLU A 130 -12.64 -0.96 17.30
CA GLU A 130 -13.41 0.27 17.17
C GLU A 130 -12.48 1.49 17.09
N ASN A 131 -12.85 2.46 16.26
CA ASN A 131 -12.20 3.76 16.14
C ASN A 131 -10.67 3.72 15.93
N LEU A 132 -10.19 2.85 15.03
CA LEU A 132 -8.78 2.79 14.66
C LEU A 132 -8.37 4.01 13.84
N LYS A 133 -7.50 4.85 14.39
CA LYS A 133 -6.80 5.91 13.65
C LYS A 133 -5.44 5.41 13.21
N ALA A 134 -5.42 4.68 12.09
CA ALA A 134 -4.21 4.06 11.58
C ALA A 134 -3.17 5.10 11.14
N SER A 135 -2.01 5.09 11.78
CA SER A 135 -0.82 5.87 11.42
C SER A 135 0.27 4.95 10.88
N ILE A 136 0.93 5.37 9.81
CA ILE A 136 1.98 4.60 9.15
C ILE A 136 3.34 4.99 9.72
N HIS A 137 4.13 3.96 10.01
CA HIS A 137 5.48 4.08 10.52
C HIS A 137 6.43 3.27 9.66
N SER A 138 7.68 3.71 9.61
CA SER A 138 8.78 2.96 9.03
C SER A 138 9.87 2.73 10.07
N ARG A 139 10.63 1.66 9.89
CA ARG A 139 11.94 1.49 10.53
C ARG A 139 12.86 0.72 9.59
N ILE A 140 14.15 0.90 9.78
CA ILE A 140 15.18 0.13 9.10
C ILE A 140 16.04 -0.56 10.15
N CYS A 141 16.52 -1.76 9.85
CA CYS A 141 17.57 -2.43 10.63
C CYS A 141 17.25 -2.57 12.14
N GLY A 142 15.97 -2.74 12.50
CA GLY A 142 15.53 -2.86 13.88
C GLY A 142 15.58 -1.56 14.70
N ALA A 143 15.76 -0.41 14.05
CA ALA A 143 15.71 0.90 14.70
C ALA A 143 14.32 1.23 15.26
N LYS A 144 14.22 2.37 15.95
CA LYS A 144 12.95 2.86 16.47
C LYS A 144 11.98 3.19 15.33
N TRP A 145 10.69 2.93 15.55
CA TRP A 145 9.63 3.33 14.64
C TRP A 145 9.58 4.85 14.46
N MET A 146 9.51 5.27 13.21
CA MET A 146 9.37 6.66 12.83
C MET A 146 8.07 6.88 12.07
N PHE A 147 7.36 7.94 12.44
CA PHE A 147 6.13 8.32 11.77
C PHE A 147 6.43 8.84 10.36
N THR A 148 5.75 8.30 9.35
CA THR A 148 5.99 8.71 7.95
C THR A 148 5.24 9.98 7.54
N GLY A 149 4.46 10.57 8.45
CA GLY A 149 3.58 11.69 8.16
C GLY A 149 2.18 11.27 7.68
N LEU A 150 1.94 9.97 7.46
CA LEU A 150 0.65 9.49 6.95
C LEU A 150 -0.21 8.88 8.05
N THR A 151 -1.45 9.37 8.13
CA THR A 151 -2.51 8.81 8.96
C THR A 151 -3.78 8.66 8.12
N ALA A 152 -4.55 7.62 8.40
CA ALA A 152 -5.83 7.38 7.74
C ALA A 152 -6.75 8.61 7.90
N PRO A 153 -7.40 9.08 6.82
CA PRO A 153 -8.24 10.27 6.88
C PRO A 153 -9.44 10.09 7.81
N HIS A 154 -10.01 8.88 7.83
CA HIS A 154 -11.14 8.51 8.68
C HIS A 154 -10.72 7.42 9.68
N TYR A 155 -11.52 7.27 10.73
CA TYR A 155 -11.40 6.12 11.63
C TYR A 155 -11.84 4.86 10.90
N ILE A 156 -11.21 3.74 11.26
CA ILE A 156 -11.50 2.42 10.70
C ILE A 156 -12.13 1.58 11.81
N CYS A 157 -13.28 0.99 11.51
CA CYS A 157 -14.00 0.13 12.43
C CYS A 157 -14.15 -1.25 11.81
N CYS A 158 -13.84 -2.27 12.61
CA CYS A 158 -13.83 -3.66 12.22
C CYS A 158 -14.81 -4.44 13.10
N HIS A 159 -15.73 -5.17 12.47
CA HIS A 159 -16.61 -6.10 13.15
C HIS A 159 -16.66 -7.41 12.36
N GLU A 160 -16.48 -8.53 13.06
CA GLU A 160 -16.41 -9.87 12.45
C GLU A 160 -15.44 -9.96 11.25
N HIS A 161 -14.25 -9.35 11.38
CA HIS A 161 -13.23 -9.25 10.33
C HIS A 161 -13.64 -8.46 9.08
N GLN A 162 -14.71 -7.66 9.15
CA GLN A 162 -15.18 -6.82 8.06
C GLN A 162 -15.06 -5.33 8.41
N ALA A 163 -14.68 -4.54 7.42
CA ALA A 163 -14.67 -3.09 7.55
C ALA A 163 -16.11 -2.56 7.52
N ILE A 164 -16.48 -1.83 8.57
CA ILE A 164 -17.79 -1.18 8.71
C ILE A 164 -17.60 0.33 8.85
N SER A 165 -18.68 1.09 8.65
CA SER A 165 -18.67 2.50 9.04
C SER A 165 -18.57 2.58 10.56
N CYS A 166 -17.64 3.40 11.06
CA CYS A 166 -17.65 3.77 12.46
C CYS A 166 -18.97 4.47 12.75
N ASN A 167 -19.71 4.00 13.75
CA ASN A 167 -20.85 4.74 14.24
C ASN A 167 -20.30 5.95 14.99
N ASP A 168 -20.72 7.15 14.59
CA ASP A 168 -20.48 8.39 15.34
C ASP A 168 -21.28 8.36 16.66
N LYS A 169 -20.93 7.44 17.57
CA LYS A 169 -21.55 7.33 18.90
C LYS A 169 -20.50 7.01 19.94
N ASN A 170 -19.92 8.09 20.46
CA ASN A 170 -19.97 8.31 21.91
C ASN A 170 -20.22 9.78 22.18
#